data_AF-A0A7W4PRL2-F1
#
_entry.id   AF-A0A7W4PRL2-F1
#
_cell.length_a   1.000
_cell.length_b   1.000
_cell.length_c   1.000
_cell.angle_alpha   90.00
_cell.angle_beta   90.00
_cell.angle_gamma   90.00
#
_symmetry.space_group_name_H-M   'P 1'
#
loop_
_entity.id
_entity.type
_entity.pdbx_description
1 polymer ?
#
loop_
_entity_poly.entity_id
_entity_poly.type
_entity_poly.pdbx_seq_one_letter_code
_entity_poly.pdbx_strand_id
1 'polypeptide(L)'
;MEAARLPIHRPRKPDLHRSGPLRHGFLFGHDYGHGTAAALIAAAGFVLGNGLISLPLSRIGYKRAVKSRRYGWALFAYWCTVASIGNFLDYVPIRTFTRDGDMGSMQRGLGWSPWMILLVLGIPTALVLIWLLARIMPATLRQLFPNSLPQRTTITILTPCATFGFYGAAGLLEGGPISHHPSAISVLIILPLTILAETVHLHRSHRRGLS
;
A
#
# COMPACT_ATOMS: atom_id res chain seq x y z
N MET A 1 -4.43 50.72 -52.87
CA MET A 1 -4.79 50.10 -51.57
C MET A 1 -3.55 49.39 -51.06
N GLU A 2 -2.85 50.04 -50.14
CA GLU A 2 -1.53 49.65 -49.65
C GLU A 2 -1.69 48.93 -48.30
N ALA A 3 -1.39 47.63 -48.28
CA ALA A 3 -1.58 46.79 -47.11
C ALA A 3 -0.42 46.96 -46.11
N ALA A 4 -0.72 47.54 -44.96
CA ALA A 4 0.21 47.72 -43.85
C ALA A 4 0.72 46.37 -43.33
N ARG A 5 2.05 46.16 -43.39
CA ARG A 5 2.72 44.99 -42.82
C ARG A 5 2.95 45.22 -41.32
N LEU A 6 2.30 44.40 -40.49
CA LEU A 6 2.55 44.39 -39.04
C LEU A 6 3.92 43.77 -38.71
N PRO A 7 4.65 44.33 -37.72
CA PRO A 7 5.96 43.84 -37.33
C PRO A 7 5.86 42.48 -36.62
N ILE A 8 6.60 41.51 -37.14
CA ILE A 8 6.72 40.16 -36.57
C ILE A 8 7.55 40.25 -35.29
N HIS A 9 6.90 40.10 -34.14
CA HIS A 9 7.54 40.06 -32.83
C HIS A 9 8.30 38.72 -32.71
N ARG A 10 9.62 38.75 -32.91
CA ARG A 10 10.47 37.57 -32.64
C ARG A 10 10.59 37.36 -31.13
N PRO A 11 10.32 36.15 -30.61
CA PRO A 11 10.52 35.86 -29.19
C PRO A 11 12.01 35.94 -28.84
N ARG A 12 12.32 36.66 -27.75
CA ARG A 12 13.67 36.72 -27.16
C ARG A 12 14.08 35.31 -26.75
N LYS A 13 15.23 34.85 -27.23
CA LYS A 13 15.86 33.61 -26.74
C LYS A 13 16.20 33.82 -25.25
N PRO A 14 15.78 32.92 -24.34
CA PRO A 14 16.18 33.00 -22.95
C PRO A 14 17.69 32.80 -22.83
N ASP A 15 18.35 33.70 -22.10
CA ASP A 15 19.79 33.66 -21.84
C ASP A 15 20.16 32.38 -21.06
N LEU A 16 20.84 31.47 -21.74
CA LEU A 16 21.28 30.16 -21.25
C LEU A 16 22.60 30.21 -20.43
N HIS A 17 22.97 31.36 -19.89
CA HIS A 17 24.26 31.55 -19.21
C HIS A 17 24.11 32.19 -17.83
N ARG A 18 23.90 31.35 -16.81
CA ARG A 18 24.49 31.45 -15.46
C ARG A 18 24.06 30.27 -14.58
N SER A 19 24.47 29.07 -14.96
CA SER A 19 24.58 27.94 -14.02
C SER A 19 25.87 28.13 -13.20
N GLY A 20 25.82 29.03 -12.22
CA GLY A 20 26.71 28.88 -11.07
C GLY A 20 26.42 27.50 -10.44
N PRO A 21 27.41 26.83 -9.82
CA PRO A 21 27.12 25.61 -9.07
C PRO A 21 26.14 26.00 -7.97
N LEU A 22 24.86 25.70 -8.20
CA LEU A 22 23.85 25.69 -7.18
C LEU A 22 24.31 24.61 -6.21
N ARG A 23 25.15 25.04 -5.25
CA ARG A 23 25.22 24.47 -3.92
C ARG A 23 23.81 24.65 -3.35
N HIS A 24 22.86 23.87 -3.86
CA HIS A 24 21.77 23.35 -3.06
C HIS A 24 22.43 22.45 -2.03
N GLY A 25 23.12 23.08 -1.09
CA GLY A 25 23.23 22.54 0.24
C GLY A 25 21.80 22.24 0.63
N PHE A 26 21.42 20.97 0.55
CA PHE A 26 21.24 20.11 1.71
C PHE A 26 21.33 20.90 3.04
N LEU A 27 20.48 21.92 3.15
CA LEU A 27 20.11 22.67 4.33
C LEU A 27 18.77 22.12 4.84
N PHE A 28 18.53 20.81 4.68
CA PHE A 28 17.93 20.08 5.78
C PHE A 28 19.06 19.86 6.77
N GLY A 29 19.24 20.89 7.60
CA GLY A 29 20.25 20.92 8.63
C GLY A 29 20.27 19.59 9.38
N HIS A 30 21.47 19.05 9.50
CA HIS A 30 21.89 18.23 10.62
C HIS A 30 21.83 19.07 11.92
N ASP A 31 20.76 19.85 12.14
CA ASP A 31 20.54 20.58 13.37
C ASP A 31 19.90 19.60 14.36
N TYR A 32 20.80 18.80 14.94
CA TYR A 32 20.78 18.19 16.26
C TYR A 32 19.47 18.36 17.06
N GLY A 33 18.49 17.48 16.86
CA GLY A 33 17.40 17.31 17.85
C GLY A 33 16.03 16.84 17.34
N HIS A 34 15.69 17.06 16.06
CA HIS A 34 14.31 16.81 15.59
C HIS A 34 14.14 15.68 14.55
N GLY A 35 15.23 15.02 14.14
CA GLY A 35 15.17 13.91 13.18
C GLY A 35 14.29 12.75 13.66
N THR A 36 14.42 12.38 14.94
CA THR A 36 13.58 11.33 15.56
C THR A 36 12.12 11.72 15.62
N ALA A 37 11.80 12.99 15.93
CA ALA A 37 10.43 13.49 15.90
C ALA A 37 9.82 13.45 14.50
N ALA A 38 10.57 13.85 13.48
CA ALA A 38 10.13 13.74 12.08
C ALA A 38 9.90 12.28 11.66
N ALA A 39 10.78 11.35 12.07
CA ALA A 39 10.59 9.93 11.83
C ALA A 39 9.35 9.38 12.55
N LEU A 40 9.07 9.79 13.78
CA LEU A 40 7.87 9.38 14.52
C LEU A 40 6.60 9.91 13.86
N ILE A 41 6.61 11.15 13.37
CA ILE A 41 5.48 11.75 12.64
C ILE A 41 5.26 11.00 11.32
N ALA A 42 6.32 10.73 10.56
CA ALA A 42 6.25 9.97 9.32
C ALA A 42 5.76 8.53 9.56
N ALA A 43 6.20 7.89 10.65
CA ALA A 43 5.74 6.56 11.02
C ALA A 43 4.31 6.55 11.58
N ALA A 44 3.82 7.66 12.14
CA ALA A 44 2.52 7.73 12.79
C ALA A 44 1.37 7.39 11.84
N GLY A 45 1.44 7.84 10.58
CA GLY A 45 0.39 7.58 9.60
C GLY A 45 0.13 6.09 9.40
N PHE A 46 1.17 5.33 9.05
CA PHE A 46 1.02 3.91 8.77
C PHE A 46 1.03 3.04 10.04
N VAL A 47 1.81 3.36 11.07
CA VAL A 47 1.84 2.56 12.31
C VAL A 47 0.63 2.85 13.20
N LEU A 48 0.42 4.10 13.57
CA LEU A 48 -0.67 4.46 14.49
C LEU A 48 -2.02 4.45 13.75
N GLY A 49 -2.09 5.16 12.63
CA GLY A 49 -3.32 5.29 11.84
C GLY A 49 -3.81 3.94 11.31
N ASN A 50 -2.97 3.24 10.54
CA ASN A 50 -3.37 1.95 9.96
C ASN A 50 -3.25 0.77 10.95
N GLY A 51 -2.12 0.68 11.66
CA GLY A 51 -1.82 -0.49 12.49
C GLY A 51 -2.54 -0.56 13.82
N LEU A 52 -2.51 0.52 14.58
CA LEU A 52 -3.06 0.53 15.95
C LEU A 52 -4.52 0.96 16.01
N ILE A 53 -4.97 1.78 15.06
CA ILE A 53 -6.32 2.35 15.10
C ILE A 53 -7.23 1.62 14.09
N SER A 54 -7.02 1.80 12.78
CA SER A 54 -7.99 1.31 11.79
C SER A 54 -8.10 -0.20 11.77
N LEU A 55 -6.98 -0.93 11.88
CA LEU A 55 -6.98 -2.38 11.88
C LEU A 55 -7.75 -2.95 13.09
N PRO A 56 -7.41 -2.65 14.37
CA PRO A 56 -8.17 -3.14 15.52
C PRO A 56 -9.64 -2.69 15.50
N LEU A 57 -9.92 -1.43 15.17
CA LEU A 57 -11.30 -0.93 15.09
C LEU A 57 -12.11 -1.68 14.04
N SER A 58 -11.53 -1.95 12.86
CA SER A 58 -12.19 -2.75 11.83
C SER A 58 -12.48 -4.18 12.32
N ARG A 59 -11.58 -4.81 13.08
CA ARG A 59 -11.80 -6.16 13.64
C ARG A 59 -12.87 -6.16 14.73
N ILE A 60 -12.89 -5.17 15.61
CA ILE A 60 -13.93 -5.00 16.64
C ILE A 60 -15.28 -4.72 15.97
N GLY A 61 -15.31 -3.82 15.00
CA GLY A 61 -16.48 -3.48 14.19
C GLY A 61 -17.04 -4.69 13.47
N TYR A 62 -16.17 -5.51 12.85
CA TYR A 62 -16.55 -6.76 12.19
C TYR A 62 -17.26 -7.71 13.17
N LYS A 63 -16.64 -8.01 14.32
CA LYS A 63 -17.22 -8.91 15.32
C LYS A 63 -18.58 -8.41 15.82
N ARG A 64 -18.70 -7.10 16.08
CA ARG A 64 -19.97 -6.48 16.51
C ARG A 64 -21.04 -6.56 15.42
N ALA A 65 -20.70 -6.21 14.17
CA ALA A 65 -21.62 -6.23 13.05
C ALA A 65 -22.15 -7.63 12.76
N VAL A 66 -21.29 -8.65 12.79
CA VAL A 66 -21.67 -10.05 12.69
C VAL A 66 -22.63 -10.46 13.81
N LYS A 67 -22.29 -10.14 15.07
CA LYS A 67 -23.15 -10.47 16.23
C LYS A 67 -24.55 -9.84 16.10
N SER A 68 -24.62 -8.62 15.58
CA SER A 68 -25.87 -7.90 15.32
C SER A 68 -26.53 -8.26 13.97
N ARG A 69 -26.03 -9.27 13.24
CA ARG A 69 -26.52 -9.68 11.90
C ARG A 69 -26.56 -8.56 10.85
N ARG A 70 -25.70 -7.55 11.00
CA ARG A 70 -25.55 -6.41 10.08
C ARG A 70 -24.47 -6.71 9.04
N TYR A 71 -24.75 -7.62 8.10
CA TYR A 71 -23.73 -8.15 7.19
C TYR A 71 -23.10 -7.11 6.25
N GLY A 72 -23.82 -6.06 5.85
CA GLY A 72 -23.24 -4.95 5.09
C GLY A 72 -22.13 -4.23 5.86
N TRP A 73 -22.36 -3.94 7.14
CA TRP A 73 -21.34 -3.35 8.03
C TRP A 73 -20.18 -4.31 8.31
N ALA A 74 -20.45 -5.62 8.39
CA ALA A 74 -19.39 -6.62 8.52
C ALA A 74 -18.51 -6.66 7.27
N LEU A 75 -19.10 -6.59 6.07
CA LEU A 75 -18.35 -6.55 4.81
C LEU A 75 -17.56 -5.24 4.67
N PHE A 76 -18.14 -4.10 5.05
CA PHE A 76 -17.42 -2.83 5.10
C PHE A 76 -16.21 -2.90 6.04
N ALA A 77 -16.41 -3.39 7.26
CA ALA A 77 -15.33 -3.57 8.23
C ALA A 77 -14.24 -4.54 7.72
N TYR A 78 -14.63 -5.59 6.99
CA TYR A 78 -13.69 -6.47 6.31
C TYR A 78 -12.85 -5.70 5.27
N TRP A 79 -13.46 -4.87 4.43
CA TRP A 79 -12.72 -4.05 3.46
C TRP A 79 -11.81 -3.01 4.13
N CYS A 80 -12.22 -2.43 5.26
CA CYS A 80 -11.31 -1.60 6.07
C CYS A 80 -10.11 -2.39 6.59
N THR A 81 -10.29 -3.65 6.99
CA THR A 81 -9.18 -4.56 7.34
C THR A 81 -8.26 -4.77 6.13
N VAL A 82 -8.82 -5.08 4.96
CA VAL A 82 -8.06 -5.30 3.71
C VAL A 82 -7.26 -4.05 3.34
N ALA A 83 -7.88 -2.87 3.37
CA ALA A 83 -7.24 -1.59 3.07
C ALA A 83 -6.10 -1.26 4.05
N SER A 84 -6.31 -1.51 5.35
CA SER A 84 -5.28 -1.25 6.37
C SER A 84 -4.07 -2.16 6.18
N ILE A 85 -4.28 -3.43 5.84
CA ILE A 85 -3.21 -4.39 5.57
C ILE A 85 -2.52 -4.11 4.22
N GLY A 86 -3.30 -3.73 3.20
CA GLY A 86 -2.79 -3.28 1.91
C GLY A 86 -1.88 -2.06 2.04
N ASN A 87 -2.23 -1.08 2.89
CA ASN A 87 -1.36 0.05 3.19
C ASN A 87 -0.01 -0.39 3.75
N PHE A 88 0.07 -1.45 4.58
CA PHE A 88 1.38 -1.94 5.03
C PHE A 88 2.24 -2.48 3.89
N LEU A 89 1.63 -3.14 2.90
CA LEU A 89 2.32 -3.61 1.70
C LEU A 89 2.86 -2.44 0.88
N ASP A 90 2.05 -1.41 0.66
CA ASP A 90 2.46 -0.20 -0.07
C ASP A 90 3.60 0.54 0.64
N TYR A 91 3.44 0.82 1.93
CA TYR A 91 4.43 1.58 2.68
C TYR A 91 5.74 0.82 2.86
N VAL A 92 5.68 -0.46 3.27
CA VAL A 92 6.87 -1.15 3.73
C VAL A 92 7.65 -1.76 2.57
N PRO A 93 7.31 -2.90 1.98
CA PRO A 93 8.16 -3.51 0.95
C PRO A 93 8.26 -2.70 -0.35
N ILE A 94 7.30 -1.82 -0.65
CA ILE A 94 7.28 -1.07 -1.92
C ILE A 94 7.96 0.30 -1.79
N ARG A 95 7.54 1.11 -0.81
CA ARG A 95 8.05 2.47 -0.62
C ARG A 95 9.29 2.59 0.27
N THR A 96 9.76 1.55 0.96
CA THR A 96 10.95 1.65 1.82
C THR A 96 12.22 2.11 1.08
N PHE A 97 12.33 1.85 -0.23
CA PHE A 97 13.47 2.27 -1.03
C PHE A 97 13.29 3.62 -1.73
N THR A 98 12.15 4.30 -1.54
CA THR A 98 11.97 5.66 -2.05
C THR A 98 12.68 6.65 -1.14
N ARG A 99 13.44 7.58 -1.73
CA ARG A 99 14.15 8.62 -0.96
C ARG A 99 13.20 9.70 -0.42
N ASP A 100 12.04 9.83 -1.03
CA ASP A 100 11.02 10.81 -0.69
C ASP A 100 9.85 10.15 0.07
N GLY A 101 9.02 10.99 0.69
CA GLY A 101 7.85 10.56 1.46
C GLY A 101 8.18 10.07 2.87
N ASP A 102 7.24 9.33 3.46
CA ASP A 102 7.28 8.94 4.87
C ASP A 102 8.42 7.98 5.18
N MET A 103 8.68 6.99 4.30
CA MET A 103 9.79 6.05 4.51
C MET A 103 11.15 6.70 4.37
N GLY A 104 11.32 7.65 3.45
CA GLY A 104 12.56 8.44 3.34
C GLY A 104 12.79 9.33 4.58
N SER A 105 11.73 9.93 5.12
CA SER A 105 11.79 10.70 6.36
C SER A 105 12.10 9.81 7.58
N MET A 106 11.53 8.60 7.63
CA MET A 106 11.84 7.60 8.65
C MET A 106 13.30 7.15 8.56
N GLN A 107 13.80 6.87 7.36
CA GLN A 107 15.20 6.49 7.12
C GLN A 107 16.17 7.56 7.62
N ARG A 108 15.95 8.82 7.22
CA ARG A 108 16.80 9.94 7.64
C ARG A 108 16.69 10.23 9.15
N GLY A 109 15.48 10.18 9.69
CA GLY A 109 15.23 10.53 11.09
C GLY A 109 15.69 9.47 12.09
N LEU A 110 15.68 8.18 11.72
CA LEU A 110 16.20 7.10 12.55
C LEU A 110 17.67 6.74 12.25
N GLY A 111 18.23 7.21 11.14
CA GLY A 111 19.54 6.79 10.66
C GLY A 111 19.60 5.31 10.25
N TRP A 112 18.43 4.69 9.99
CA TRP A 112 18.36 3.28 9.61
C TRP A 112 18.62 3.11 8.12
N SER A 113 19.19 1.97 7.72
CA SER A 113 19.23 1.61 6.31
C SER A 113 17.84 1.15 5.85
N PRO A 114 17.48 1.30 4.56
CA PRO A 114 16.23 0.75 4.00
C PRO A 114 16.06 -0.75 4.30
N TRP A 115 17.15 -1.52 4.29
CA TRP A 115 17.15 -2.94 4.62
C TRP A 115 16.73 -3.23 6.06
N MET A 116 17.17 -2.39 7.01
CA MET A 116 16.76 -2.52 8.41
C MET A 116 15.26 -2.24 8.58
N ILE A 117 14.75 -1.18 7.93
CA ILE A 117 13.31 -0.85 7.92
C ILE A 117 12.52 -2.00 7.31
N LEU A 118 12.97 -2.54 6.17
CA LEU A 118 12.32 -3.66 5.50
C LEU A 118 12.31 -4.92 6.38
N LEU A 119 13.38 -5.21 7.13
CA LEU A 119 13.40 -6.37 8.01
C LEU A 119 12.48 -6.18 9.21
N VAL A 120 12.61 -5.05 9.92
CA VAL A 120 11.88 -4.78 11.17
C VAL A 120 10.38 -4.64 10.92
N LEU A 121 9.98 -3.97 9.83
CA LEU A 121 8.57 -3.75 9.50
C LEU A 121 8.03 -4.76 8.49
N GLY A 122 8.85 -5.24 7.57
CA GLY A 122 8.41 -6.13 6.49
C GLY A 122 8.07 -7.53 6.98
N ILE A 123 8.77 -8.04 8.00
CA ILE A 123 8.40 -9.33 8.63
C ILE A 123 6.99 -9.23 9.24
N PRO A 124 6.67 -8.26 10.13
CA PRO A 124 5.29 -8.04 10.58
C PRO A 124 4.28 -7.89 9.45
N THR A 125 4.60 -7.10 8.41
CA THR A 125 3.72 -6.91 7.24
C THR A 125 3.41 -8.24 6.55
N ALA A 126 4.43 -9.07 6.30
CA ALA A 126 4.26 -10.39 5.70
C ALA A 126 3.39 -11.31 6.58
N LEU A 127 3.61 -11.33 7.89
CA LEU A 127 2.80 -12.11 8.83
C LEU A 127 1.33 -11.67 8.83
N VAL A 128 1.06 -10.38 8.77
CA VAL A 128 -0.30 -9.83 8.74
C VAL A 128 -0.99 -10.12 7.40
N LEU A 129 -0.26 -10.09 6.28
CA LEU A 129 -0.77 -10.54 4.97
C LEU A 129 -1.13 -12.02 4.96
N ILE A 130 -0.25 -12.88 5.50
CA ILE A 130 -0.54 -14.31 5.67
C ILE A 130 -1.77 -14.50 6.56
N TRP A 131 -1.88 -13.75 7.66
CA TRP A 131 -3.05 -13.81 8.54
C TRP A 131 -4.35 -13.37 7.83
N LEU A 132 -4.30 -12.34 6.98
CA LEU A 132 -5.43 -11.92 6.15
C LEU A 132 -5.91 -13.06 5.26
N LEU A 133 -5.00 -13.63 4.47
CA LEU A 133 -5.31 -14.64 3.46
C LEU A 133 -5.68 -15.99 4.08
N ALA A 134 -4.85 -16.51 4.99
CA ALA A 134 -5.04 -17.84 5.55
C ALA A 134 -6.14 -17.91 6.63
N ARG A 135 -6.46 -16.80 7.30
CA ARG A 135 -7.37 -16.80 8.45
C ARG A 135 -8.57 -15.89 8.29
N ILE A 136 -8.36 -14.58 8.05
CA ILE A 136 -9.47 -13.61 8.06
C ILE A 136 -10.42 -13.84 6.88
N MET A 137 -9.89 -13.94 5.67
CA MET A 137 -10.69 -14.06 4.46
C MET A 137 -11.53 -15.36 4.50
N PRO A 138 -10.97 -16.57 4.70
CA PRO A 138 -11.76 -17.79 4.78
C PRO A 138 -12.82 -17.77 5.88
N ALA A 139 -12.51 -17.21 7.05
CA ALA A 139 -13.50 -17.06 8.13
C ALA A 139 -14.65 -16.13 7.71
N THR A 140 -14.32 -15.02 7.05
CA THR A 140 -15.30 -14.06 6.55
C THR A 140 -16.22 -14.67 5.49
N LEU A 141 -15.65 -15.43 4.56
CA LEU A 141 -16.40 -16.13 3.51
C LEU A 141 -17.37 -17.17 4.07
N ARG A 142 -16.95 -17.94 5.08
CA ARG A 142 -17.83 -18.92 5.75
C ARG A 142 -18.97 -18.23 6.48
N GLN A 143 -18.68 -17.10 7.12
CA GLN A 143 -19.63 -16.40 7.98
C GLN A 143 -20.66 -15.56 7.21
N LEU A 144 -20.22 -14.81 6.20
CA LEU A 144 -21.10 -13.91 5.45
C LEU A 144 -21.80 -14.59 4.27
N PHE A 145 -21.17 -15.60 3.68
CA PHE A 145 -21.65 -16.25 2.46
C PHE A 145 -21.66 -17.78 2.60
N PRO A 146 -22.40 -18.37 3.55
CA PRO A 146 -22.36 -19.80 3.84
C PRO A 146 -22.66 -20.69 2.63
N ASN A 147 -23.59 -20.25 1.77
CA ASN A 147 -24.17 -21.09 0.70
C ASN A 147 -23.92 -20.56 -0.72
N SER A 148 -23.12 -19.49 -0.88
CA SER A 148 -22.96 -18.81 -2.16
C SER A 148 -21.52 -18.91 -2.67
N LEU A 149 -21.27 -19.93 -3.49
CA LEU A 149 -19.97 -20.09 -4.16
C LEU A 149 -19.59 -18.87 -5.03
N PRO A 150 -20.51 -18.27 -5.82
CA PRO A 150 -20.16 -17.09 -6.62
C PRO A 150 -19.66 -15.92 -5.78
N GLN A 151 -20.36 -15.59 -4.68
CA GLN A 151 -19.94 -14.50 -3.79
C GLN A 151 -18.60 -14.79 -3.12
N ARG A 152 -18.37 -16.06 -2.71
CA ARG A 152 -17.09 -16.46 -2.14
C ARG A 152 -15.95 -16.31 -3.15
N THR A 153 -16.15 -16.76 -4.38
CA THR A 153 -15.17 -16.63 -5.46
C THR A 153 -14.88 -15.17 -5.76
N THR A 154 -15.91 -14.31 -5.85
CA THR A 154 -15.73 -12.87 -6.09
C THR A 154 -14.87 -12.22 -5.01
N ILE A 155 -15.18 -12.43 -3.72
CA ILE A 155 -14.38 -11.84 -2.63
C ILE A 155 -12.96 -12.44 -2.58
N THR A 156 -12.82 -13.73 -2.91
CA THR A 156 -11.52 -14.42 -2.99
C THR A 156 -10.63 -13.84 -4.09
N ILE A 157 -11.19 -13.38 -5.20
CA ILE A 157 -10.44 -12.73 -6.29
C ILE A 157 -10.19 -11.26 -5.96
N LEU A 158 -11.21 -10.53 -5.51
CA LEU A 158 -11.10 -9.09 -5.24
C LEU A 158 -10.13 -8.78 -4.10
N THR A 159 -9.98 -9.65 -3.11
CA THR A 159 -9.09 -9.39 -1.97
C THR A 159 -7.60 -9.35 -2.38
N PRO A 160 -7.05 -10.35 -3.09
CA PRO A 160 -5.74 -10.27 -3.72
C PRO A 160 -5.61 -9.10 -4.70
N CYS A 161 -6.63 -8.85 -5.54
CA CYS A 161 -6.59 -7.72 -6.48
C CYS A 161 -6.45 -6.37 -5.76
N ALA A 162 -7.18 -6.16 -4.67
CA ALA A 162 -7.05 -4.94 -3.87
C ALA A 162 -5.68 -4.88 -3.17
N THR A 163 -5.23 -5.97 -2.55
CA THR A 163 -3.95 -5.99 -1.81
C THR A 163 -2.74 -5.92 -2.74
N PHE A 164 -2.53 -6.91 -3.58
CA PHE A 164 -1.34 -7.00 -4.44
C PHE A 164 -1.47 -6.26 -5.76
N GLY A 165 -2.70 -6.06 -6.26
CA GLY A 165 -2.94 -5.31 -7.49
C GLY A 165 -2.97 -3.80 -7.26
N PHE A 166 -3.80 -3.31 -6.34
CA PHE A 166 -3.90 -1.87 -6.08
C PHE A 166 -2.75 -1.35 -5.21
N TYR A 167 -2.63 -1.82 -3.96
CA TYR A 167 -1.53 -1.37 -3.09
C TYR A 167 -0.17 -1.89 -3.56
N GLY A 168 -0.14 -3.11 -4.10
CA GLY A 168 1.09 -3.71 -4.61
C GLY A 168 1.67 -3.02 -5.86
N ALA A 169 0.86 -2.32 -6.66
CA ALA A 169 1.31 -1.64 -7.86
C ALA A 169 1.87 -0.24 -7.64
N ALA A 170 1.82 0.30 -6.42
CA ALA A 170 2.21 1.69 -6.16
C ALA A 170 3.62 2.03 -6.65
N GLY A 171 4.60 1.13 -6.49
CA GLY A 171 5.97 1.32 -6.94
C GLY A 171 6.17 1.27 -8.47
N LEU A 172 5.15 0.86 -9.23
CA LEU A 172 5.15 0.98 -10.70
C LEU A 172 4.81 2.40 -11.17
N LEU A 173 4.02 3.13 -10.38
CA LEU A 173 3.57 4.49 -10.68
C LEU A 173 4.46 5.53 -10.00
N GLU A 174 4.82 5.26 -8.74
CA GLU A 174 5.49 6.18 -7.83
C GLU A 174 6.70 5.46 -7.25
N GLY A 175 7.86 5.57 -7.90
CA GLY A 175 9.06 4.91 -7.40
C GLY A 175 10.28 5.04 -8.30
N GLY A 176 11.46 4.92 -7.70
CA GLY A 176 12.70 4.68 -8.44
C GLY A 176 12.78 3.22 -8.94
N PRO A 177 13.82 2.88 -9.73
CA PRO A 177 14.01 1.53 -10.27
C PRO A 177 13.96 0.42 -9.21
N ILE A 178 14.40 0.72 -7.98
CA ILE A 178 14.41 -0.25 -6.88
C ILE A 178 12.99 -0.60 -6.41
N SER A 179 12.08 0.38 -6.31
CA SER A 179 10.68 0.15 -5.90
C SER A 179 9.84 -0.51 -7.01
N HIS A 180 10.28 -0.42 -8.26
CA HIS A 180 9.62 -1.08 -9.38
C HIS A 180 9.66 -2.62 -9.21
N HIS A 181 10.79 -3.18 -8.80
CA HIS A 181 10.96 -4.63 -8.66
C HIS A 181 9.98 -5.29 -7.66
N PRO A 182 9.85 -4.85 -6.39
CA PRO A 182 8.90 -5.44 -5.46
C PRO A 182 7.46 -5.28 -5.92
N SER A 183 7.11 -4.15 -6.56
CA SER A 183 5.77 -3.98 -7.14
C SER A 183 5.51 -4.91 -8.33
N ALA A 184 6.48 -5.09 -9.23
CA ALA A 184 6.37 -6.04 -10.33
C ALA A 184 6.21 -7.48 -9.81
N ILE A 185 7.00 -7.88 -8.81
CA ILE A 185 6.87 -9.20 -8.16
C ILE A 185 5.48 -9.34 -7.52
N SER A 186 5.00 -8.32 -6.81
CA SER A 186 3.66 -8.32 -6.20
C SER A 186 2.56 -8.54 -7.23
N VAL A 187 2.56 -7.77 -8.31
CA VAL A 187 1.48 -7.76 -9.32
C VAL A 187 1.58 -8.94 -10.29
N LEU A 188 2.78 -9.25 -10.78
CA LEU A 188 2.96 -10.24 -11.85
C LEU A 188 3.12 -11.67 -11.31
N ILE A 189 3.53 -11.84 -10.06
CA ILE A 189 3.83 -13.16 -9.49
C ILE A 189 2.92 -13.45 -8.30
N ILE A 190 2.95 -12.61 -7.25
CA ILE A 190 2.25 -12.92 -5.99
C ILE A 190 0.72 -12.87 -6.18
N LEU A 191 0.21 -11.87 -6.89
CA LEU A 191 -1.22 -11.73 -7.18
C LEU A 191 -1.82 -12.97 -7.89
N PRO A 192 -1.33 -13.40 -9.08
CA PRO A 192 -1.91 -14.55 -9.76
C PRO A 192 -1.75 -15.85 -8.97
N LEU A 193 -0.60 -16.05 -8.29
CA LEU A 193 -0.40 -17.22 -7.44
C LEU A 193 -1.38 -17.26 -6.27
N THR A 194 -1.64 -16.12 -5.63
CA THR A 194 -2.60 -16.04 -4.52
C THR A 194 -4.03 -16.30 -5.01
N ILE A 195 -4.44 -15.71 -6.13
CA ILE A 195 -5.77 -15.97 -6.72
C ILE A 195 -5.93 -17.46 -7.03
N LEU A 196 -4.92 -18.08 -7.65
CA LEU A 196 -4.96 -19.50 -7.99
C LEU A 196 -5.04 -20.37 -6.73
N ALA A 197 -4.16 -20.14 -5.75
CA ALA A 197 -4.10 -20.91 -4.52
C ALA A 197 -5.41 -20.82 -3.73
N GLU A 198 -5.94 -19.63 -3.54
CA GLU A 198 -7.16 -19.39 -2.77
C GLU A 198 -8.40 -19.91 -3.49
N THR A 199 -8.46 -19.78 -4.82
CA THR A 199 -9.55 -20.34 -5.62
C THR A 199 -9.54 -21.87 -5.55
N VAL A 200 -8.37 -22.52 -5.68
CA VAL A 200 -8.24 -23.98 -5.53
C VAL A 200 -8.63 -24.40 -4.11
N HIS A 201 -8.18 -23.67 -3.09
CA HIS A 201 -8.52 -23.94 -1.69
C HIS A 201 -10.03 -23.83 -1.44
N LEU A 202 -10.68 -22.80 -1.98
CA LEU A 202 -12.12 -22.57 -1.88
C LEU A 202 -12.91 -23.72 -2.53
N HIS A 203 -12.55 -24.13 -3.74
CA HIS A 203 -13.22 -25.23 -4.44
C HIS A 203 -13.06 -26.57 -3.72
N ARG A 204 -11.86 -26.86 -3.20
CA ARG A 204 -11.60 -28.07 -2.39
C ARG A 204 -12.45 -28.06 -1.11
N SER A 205 -12.54 -26.91 -0.44
CA SER A 205 -13.33 -26.76 0.78
C SER A 205 -14.83 -26.89 0.52
N HIS A 206 -15.33 -26.35 -0.59
CA HIS A 206 -16.72 -26.49 -1.00
C HIS A 206 -17.10 -27.95 -1.30
N ARG A 207 -16.25 -28.68 -2.03
CA ARG A 207 -16.48 -30.11 -2.34
C ARG A 207 -16.51 -30.99 -1.09
N ARG A 208 -15.72 -30.66 -0.06
CA ARG A 208 -15.69 -31.41 1.21
C ARG A 208 -16.89 -31.13 2.13
N GLY A 209 -17.64 -30.05 1.89
CA GLY A 209 -18.77 -29.63 2.71
C GLY A 209 -20.14 -30.11 2.21
N LEU A 210 -20.20 -31.13 1.35
CA LEU A 210 -21.42 -31.77 0.83
C LEU A 210 -21.80 -33.05 1.61
N SER A 211 -21.54 -33.08 2.92
CA SER A 211 -22.07 -34.10 3.85
C SER A 211 -22.78 -33.43 5.01
#